data_AF-A0A2V9NWE8-F1
#
_entry.id   AF-A0A2V9NWE8-F1
#
_cell.length_a   1.000
_cell.length_b   1.000
_cell.length_c   1.000
_cell.angle_alpha   90.00
_cell.angle_beta   90.00
_cell.angle_gamma   90.00
#
_symmetry.space_group_name_H-M   'P 1'
#
loop_
_entity.id
_entity.type
_entity.pdbx_description
1 polymer ?
#
loop_
_entity_poly.entity_id
_entity_poly.type
_entity_poly.pdbx_seq_one_letter_code
_entity_poly.pdbx_strand_id
1 'polypeptide(L)'
;REGKLTLRFYIAHRLNPPEVGKQELEQIVQERDRYHDDWIAAGAVKFFMDGVIETHTAAMLAPYTDDPSLSGDLLWDPERYKQLVAELDKNRIQIFTHAIGDRAIRTALDGYEYAAQVNGTTDRRHRIEHIEDVSAADIPRFGKLGVIASMQPLHAYPDNDTLKSWAPNIGPERAQRGWAWHSIQAAGGVLAFGSDWPVVTLSPWAGIQNAVTRETTEGEPKGGWIPSERITLADAIRGYTLNAAFAGHREKTEGSLEQGKLADLIVISQDIFKVDPREIGKSKVLLTVVGGRVVYKSAAF
;
A
#
# COMPACT_ATOMS: atom_id res chain seq x y z
N ARG A 1 12.03 20.63 -20.09
CA ARG A 1 11.69 19.18 -20.02
C ARG A 1 12.60 18.44 -21.00
N GLU A 2 13.27 17.35 -20.57
CA GLU A 2 14.23 16.61 -21.42
C GLU A 2 13.65 15.37 -22.13
N GLY A 3 12.42 14.94 -21.80
CA GLY A 3 11.74 13.81 -22.48
C GLY A 3 12.32 12.42 -22.18
N LYS A 4 13.15 12.28 -21.14
CA LYS A 4 13.90 11.05 -20.84
C LYS A 4 13.22 10.08 -19.88
N LEU A 5 12.16 10.48 -19.20
CA LEU A 5 11.49 9.64 -18.19
C LEU A 5 10.87 8.41 -18.84
N THR A 6 11.07 7.24 -18.25
CA THR A 6 10.52 5.95 -18.69
C THR A 6 9.50 5.39 -17.70
N LEU A 7 9.23 6.11 -16.61
CA LEU A 7 8.20 5.83 -15.62
C LEU A 7 7.57 7.15 -15.15
N ARG A 8 6.36 7.05 -14.59
CA ARG A 8 5.61 8.19 -14.04
C ARG A 8 5.76 8.22 -12.53
N PHE A 9 5.80 9.43 -11.98
CA PHE A 9 6.05 9.68 -10.56
C PHE A 9 4.88 10.44 -9.96
N TYR A 10 4.41 9.96 -8.81
CA TYR A 10 3.58 10.74 -7.90
C TYR A 10 4.34 10.93 -6.59
N ILE A 11 4.77 12.15 -6.33
CA ILE A 11 5.73 12.50 -5.29
C ILE A 11 4.98 12.85 -4.00
N ALA A 12 5.41 12.25 -2.91
CA ALA A 12 4.94 12.55 -1.56
C ALA A 12 6.07 13.16 -0.71
N HIS A 13 5.77 14.27 -0.04
CA HIS A 13 6.71 14.91 0.89
C HIS A 13 6.67 14.21 2.24
N ARG A 14 7.82 13.73 2.72
CA ARG A 14 7.92 13.17 4.06
C ARG A 14 7.73 14.28 5.10
N LEU A 15 6.79 14.08 6.01
CA LEU A 15 6.60 14.95 7.16
C LEU A 15 7.20 14.29 8.41
N ASN A 16 7.90 15.08 9.22
CA ASN A 16 8.55 14.61 10.43
C ASN A 16 7.92 15.26 11.67
N PRO A 17 7.80 14.53 12.79
CA PRO A 17 7.28 15.08 14.04
C PRO A 17 8.27 16.09 14.66
N PRO A 18 7.81 16.93 15.61
CA PRO A 18 6.44 17.04 16.11
C PRO A 18 5.56 18.03 15.32
N GLU A 19 6.16 18.81 14.42
CA GLU A 19 5.47 19.91 13.75
C GLU A 19 5.80 19.98 12.26
N VAL A 20 4.79 20.41 11.49
CA VAL A 20 4.95 20.85 10.11
C VAL A 20 4.88 22.36 10.12
N GLY A 21 5.95 23.01 9.66
CA GLY A 21 6.02 24.47 9.62
C GLY A 21 5.04 25.04 8.60
N LYS A 22 4.52 26.25 8.84
CA LYS A 22 3.64 26.94 7.87
C LYS A 22 4.28 27.05 6.48
N GLN A 23 5.58 27.35 6.42
CA GLN A 23 6.33 27.44 5.17
C GLN A 23 6.43 26.10 4.43
N GLU A 24 6.59 24.99 5.17
CA GLU A 24 6.63 23.65 4.60
C GLU A 24 5.27 23.29 3.98
N LEU A 25 4.17 23.59 4.66
CA LEU A 25 2.82 23.39 4.12
C LEU A 25 2.56 24.24 2.88
N GLU A 26 2.96 25.51 2.89
CA GLU A 26 2.85 26.41 1.73
C GLU A 26 3.67 25.88 0.54
N GLN A 27 4.88 25.35 0.79
CA GLN A 27 5.70 24.74 -0.25
C GLN A 27 5.03 23.51 -0.87
N ILE A 28 4.50 22.60 -0.05
CA ILE A 28 3.79 21.39 -0.52
C ILE A 28 2.60 21.76 -1.41
N VAL A 29 1.85 22.79 -1.02
CA VAL A 29 0.74 23.34 -1.81
C VAL A 29 1.21 23.91 -3.14
N GLN A 30 2.28 24.71 -3.14
CA GLN A 30 2.86 25.28 -4.37
C GLN A 30 3.40 24.19 -5.30
N GLU A 31 4.03 23.15 -4.78
CA GLU A 31 4.59 22.05 -5.56
C GLU A 31 3.50 21.20 -6.19
N ARG A 32 2.39 20.93 -5.48
CA ARG A 32 1.20 20.33 -6.09
C ARG A 32 0.70 21.14 -7.27
N ASP A 33 0.52 22.44 -7.09
CA ASP A 33 -0.04 23.30 -8.14
C ASP A 33 0.92 23.44 -9.33
N ARG A 34 2.24 23.35 -9.08
CA ARG A 34 3.27 23.41 -10.12
C ARG A 34 3.48 22.10 -10.88
N TYR A 35 3.43 20.96 -10.19
CA TYR A 35 3.73 19.65 -10.76
C TYR A 35 2.48 18.76 -10.78
N HIS A 36 1.81 18.71 -11.92
CA HIS A 36 0.55 17.98 -12.09
C HIS A 36 0.39 17.45 -13.53
N ASP A 37 1.50 17.05 -14.16
CA ASP A 37 1.48 16.52 -15.53
C ASP A 37 1.45 14.98 -15.58
N ASP A 38 1.38 14.44 -16.79
CA ASP A 38 1.31 13.00 -17.01
C ASP A 38 2.52 12.23 -16.49
N TRP A 39 3.68 12.85 -16.31
CA TRP A 39 4.93 12.19 -15.93
C TRP A 39 5.34 12.45 -14.48
N ILE A 40 5.14 13.67 -14.00
CA ILE A 40 5.45 14.07 -12.63
C ILE A 40 4.25 14.82 -12.06
N ALA A 41 3.69 14.23 -11.01
CA ALA A 41 2.74 14.88 -10.13
C ALA A 41 3.32 15.01 -8.73
N ALA A 42 3.01 16.11 -8.06
CA ALA A 42 3.16 16.29 -6.62
C ALA A 42 1.77 16.60 -6.04
N GLY A 43 1.60 16.41 -4.74
CA GLY A 43 0.30 16.61 -4.10
C GLY A 43 -0.02 15.58 -3.03
N ALA A 44 0.99 14.84 -2.58
CA ALA A 44 0.88 13.95 -1.44
C ALA A 44 1.89 14.31 -0.37
N VAL A 45 1.62 13.83 0.84
CA VAL A 45 2.57 13.79 1.95
C VAL A 45 2.66 12.37 2.50
N LYS A 46 3.79 12.05 3.12
CA LYS A 46 4.06 10.76 3.77
C LYS A 46 4.32 10.96 5.26
N PHE A 47 3.48 10.36 6.09
CA PHE A 47 3.71 10.19 7.52
C PHE A 47 4.29 8.80 7.83
N PHE A 48 5.03 8.72 8.94
CA PHE A 48 5.34 7.49 9.65
C PHE A 48 4.64 7.57 11.00
N MET A 49 3.70 6.68 11.27
CA MET A 49 2.95 6.64 12.52
C MET A 49 3.63 5.78 13.58
N ASP A 50 4.30 4.71 13.16
CA ASP A 50 5.02 3.76 14.02
C ASP A 50 6.23 3.14 13.28
N GLY A 51 6.82 2.10 13.89
CA GLY A 51 7.85 1.26 13.28
C GLY A 51 7.31 -0.11 12.85
N VAL A 52 8.09 -1.17 13.04
CA VAL A 52 7.80 -2.54 12.56
C VAL A 52 7.58 -3.51 13.73
N ILE A 53 6.87 -4.62 13.47
CA ILE A 53 6.51 -5.61 14.50
C ILE A 53 7.74 -6.41 14.98
N GLU A 54 8.70 -6.70 14.09
CA GLU A 54 9.88 -7.53 14.36
C GLU A 54 10.80 -6.92 15.41
N THR A 55 10.77 -5.59 15.55
CA THR A 55 11.60 -4.83 16.51
C THR A 55 10.78 -4.21 17.63
N HIS A 56 9.52 -4.61 17.77
CA HIS A 56 8.59 -4.12 18.80
C HIS A 56 8.35 -2.60 18.76
N THR A 57 8.55 -1.99 17.61
CA THR A 57 8.38 -0.54 17.40
C THR A 57 7.07 -0.17 16.72
N ALA A 58 6.37 -1.14 16.10
CA ALA A 58 5.00 -0.93 15.66
C ALA A 58 4.08 -0.70 16.87
N ALA A 59 3.16 0.26 16.76
CA ALA A 59 2.32 0.67 17.88
C ALA A 59 1.10 -0.23 17.98
N MET A 60 0.94 -0.90 19.12
CA MET A 60 -0.07 -1.92 19.36
C MET A 60 -1.15 -1.45 20.34
N LEU A 61 -2.39 -1.91 20.18
CA LEU A 61 -3.51 -1.65 21.09
C LEU A 61 -3.40 -2.43 22.40
N ALA A 62 -2.79 -3.61 22.32
CA ALA A 62 -2.46 -4.46 23.46
C ALA A 62 -0.97 -4.87 23.37
N PRO A 63 -0.30 -5.14 24.50
CA PRO A 63 1.12 -5.48 24.48
C PRO A 63 1.50 -6.62 23.55
N TYR A 64 2.76 -6.64 23.15
CA TYR A 64 3.35 -7.75 22.39
C TYR A 64 3.24 -9.05 23.21
N THR A 65 3.04 -10.16 22.51
CA THR A 65 2.81 -11.46 23.15
C THR A 65 4.11 -12.09 23.65
N ASP A 66 5.21 -11.88 22.94
CA ASP A 66 6.53 -12.39 23.32
C ASP A 66 7.21 -11.51 24.39
N ASP A 67 6.96 -10.20 24.38
CA ASP A 67 7.34 -9.26 25.44
C ASP A 67 6.17 -8.37 25.88
N PRO A 68 5.43 -8.77 26.93
CA PRO A 68 4.31 -8.00 27.46
C PRO A 68 4.66 -6.65 28.09
N SER A 69 5.96 -6.31 28.23
CA SER A 69 6.39 -4.99 28.69
C SER A 69 6.40 -3.94 27.58
N LEU A 70 6.28 -4.37 26.33
CA LEU A 70 6.35 -3.52 25.14
C LEU A 70 4.98 -3.41 24.46
N SER A 71 4.71 -2.25 23.85
CA SER A 71 3.53 -2.02 22.99
C SER A 71 3.87 -1.14 21.78
N GLY A 72 5.15 -0.86 21.55
CA GLY A 72 5.61 0.16 20.60
C GLY A 72 5.09 1.56 20.89
N ASP A 73 5.48 2.51 20.06
CA ASP A 73 5.18 3.92 20.27
C ASP A 73 4.66 4.58 18.98
N LEU A 74 3.72 5.49 19.15
CA LEU A 74 3.33 6.38 18.07
C LEU A 74 4.40 7.46 17.92
N LEU A 75 4.86 7.68 16.68
CA LEU A 75 5.82 8.73 16.35
C LEU A 75 5.18 10.14 16.39
N TRP A 76 3.85 10.20 16.30
CA TRP A 76 3.08 11.43 16.38
C TRP A 76 2.12 11.39 17.56
N ASP A 77 1.96 12.53 18.23
CA ASP A 77 0.83 12.74 19.12
C ASP A 77 -0.48 12.60 18.33
N PRO A 78 -1.44 11.75 18.77
CA PRO A 78 -2.68 11.50 18.03
C PRO A 78 -3.50 12.75 17.74
N GLU A 79 -3.63 13.66 18.71
CA GLU A 79 -4.41 14.89 18.55
C GLU A 79 -3.74 15.83 17.55
N ARG A 80 -2.42 15.97 17.64
CA ARG A 80 -1.63 16.75 16.67
C ARG A 80 -1.73 16.18 15.26
N TYR A 81 -1.57 14.86 15.10
CA TYR A 81 -1.72 14.18 13.82
C TYR A 81 -3.12 14.44 13.23
N LYS A 82 -4.17 14.26 14.03
CA LYS A 82 -5.56 14.49 13.62
C LYS A 82 -5.78 15.93 13.11
N GLN A 83 -5.24 16.94 13.79
CA GLN A 83 -5.35 18.33 13.32
C GLN A 83 -4.55 18.60 12.04
N LEU A 84 -3.34 18.04 11.91
CA LEU A 84 -2.53 18.17 10.70
C LEU A 84 -3.20 17.51 9.49
N VAL A 85 -3.79 16.32 9.70
CA VAL A 85 -4.56 15.61 8.66
C VAL A 85 -5.73 16.45 8.17
N ALA A 86 -6.50 17.06 9.08
CA ALA A 86 -7.59 17.97 8.70
C ALA A 86 -7.10 19.19 7.90
N GLU A 87 -5.97 19.79 8.27
CA GLU A 87 -5.42 20.94 7.54
C GLU A 87 -4.92 20.53 6.14
N LEU A 88 -4.22 19.41 6.01
CA LEU A 88 -3.75 18.88 4.72
C LEU A 88 -4.92 18.51 3.80
N ASP A 89 -5.93 17.84 4.35
CA ASP A 89 -7.15 17.48 3.63
C ASP A 89 -7.92 18.70 3.11
N LYS A 90 -8.07 19.74 3.95
CA LYS A 90 -8.69 21.01 3.58
C LYS A 90 -7.98 21.64 2.38
N ASN A 91 -6.65 21.54 2.37
CA ASN A 91 -5.81 22.01 1.28
C ASN A 91 -5.75 21.04 0.08
N ARG A 92 -6.54 19.95 0.05
CA ARG A 92 -6.56 18.96 -1.04
C ARG A 92 -5.21 18.24 -1.25
N ILE A 93 -4.45 18.04 -0.19
CA ILE A 93 -3.24 17.22 -0.21
C ILE A 93 -3.62 15.78 0.16
N GLN A 94 -3.19 14.81 -0.64
CA GLN A 94 -3.39 13.40 -0.33
C GLN A 94 -2.40 12.95 0.75
N ILE A 95 -2.85 12.10 1.67
CA ILE A 95 -2.05 11.69 2.82
C ILE A 95 -1.76 10.22 2.70
N PHE A 96 -0.49 9.85 2.78
CA PHE A 96 0.01 8.48 2.86
C PHE A 96 0.55 8.29 4.28
N THR A 97 0.01 7.36 5.05
CA THR A 97 0.49 7.12 6.43
C THR A 97 1.03 5.70 6.53
N HIS A 98 2.32 5.55 6.80
CA HIS A 98 2.87 4.27 7.25
C HIS A 98 2.29 3.95 8.62
N ALA A 99 1.59 2.82 8.70
CA ALA A 99 1.05 2.28 9.94
C ALA A 99 1.04 0.75 9.86
N ILE A 100 1.80 0.10 10.74
CA ILE A 100 1.94 -1.36 10.77
C ILE A 100 1.08 -1.96 11.89
N GLY A 101 1.22 -1.44 13.10
CA GLY A 101 0.49 -1.93 14.28
C GLY A 101 -0.96 -1.42 14.32
N ASP A 102 -1.83 -2.18 14.98
CA ASP A 102 -3.26 -1.91 15.04
C ASP A 102 -3.61 -0.56 15.68
N ARG A 103 -2.80 -0.06 16.63
CA ARG A 103 -2.98 1.28 17.23
C ARG A 103 -2.58 2.39 16.25
N ALA A 104 -1.51 2.20 15.49
CA ALA A 104 -1.11 3.14 14.45
C ALA A 104 -2.17 3.23 13.34
N ILE A 105 -2.67 2.08 12.88
CA ILE A 105 -3.70 2.01 11.84
C ILE A 105 -4.98 2.70 12.32
N ARG A 106 -5.43 2.43 13.56
CA ARG A 106 -6.58 3.11 14.15
C ARG A 106 -6.38 4.61 14.22
N THR A 107 -5.21 5.07 14.68
CA THR A 107 -4.89 6.51 14.77
C THR A 107 -4.94 7.17 13.40
N ALA A 108 -4.46 6.50 12.34
CA ALA A 108 -4.55 6.98 10.97
C ALA A 108 -6.00 7.11 10.49
N LEU A 109 -6.82 6.07 10.71
CA LEU A 109 -8.24 6.05 10.36
C LEU A 109 -9.03 7.14 11.11
N ASP A 110 -8.78 7.33 12.40
CA ASP A 110 -9.40 8.37 13.23
C ASP A 110 -9.08 9.77 12.69
N GLY A 111 -7.84 10.00 12.25
CA GLY A 111 -7.43 11.25 11.61
C GLY A 111 -8.20 11.52 10.31
N TYR A 112 -8.31 10.51 9.43
CA TYR A 112 -9.02 10.65 8.15
C TYR A 112 -10.53 10.83 8.32
N GLU A 113 -11.13 10.10 9.27
CA GLU A 113 -12.54 10.25 9.62
C GLU A 113 -12.83 11.66 10.17
N TYR A 114 -11.99 12.15 11.07
CA TYR A 114 -12.12 13.51 11.59
C TYR A 114 -12.02 14.57 10.49
N ALA A 115 -11.01 14.47 9.61
CA ALA A 115 -10.85 15.41 8.50
C ALA A 115 -12.07 15.45 7.57
N ALA A 116 -12.60 14.28 7.21
CA ALA A 116 -13.82 14.17 6.42
C ALA A 116 -15.03 14.83 7.12
N GLN A 117 -15.17 14.65 8.44
CA GLN A 117 -16.26 15.26 9.22
C GLN A 117 -16.15 16.78 9.30
N VAL A 118 -14.96 17.33 9.58
CA VAL A 118 -14.81 18.79 9.79
C VAL A 118 -14.73 19.58 8.48
N ASN A 119 -14.19 18.97 7.42
CA ASN A 119 -14.05 19.63 6.11
C ASN A 119 -15.20 19.28 5.13
N GLY A 120 -16.01 18.26 5.43
CA GLY A 120 -17.06 17.77 4.52
C GLY A 120 -16.50 17.15 3.24
N THR A 121 -15.26 16.65 3.28
CA THR A 121 -14.57 16.13 2.10
C THR A 121 -14.99 14.71 1.79
N THR A 122 -15.07 14.39 0.50
CA THR A 122 -15.35 13.06 -0.02
C THR A 122 -14.33 12.73 -1.10
N ASP A 123 -14.12 11.43 -1.34
CA ASP A 123 -13.23 10.91 -2.40
C ASP A 123 -11.78 11.44 -2.33
N ARG A 124 -11.22 11.52 -1.11
CA ARG A 124 -9.83 11.93 -0.91
C ARG A 124 -8.82 10.82 -1.17
N ARG A 125 -9.27 9.57 -1.03
CA ARG A 125 -8.48 8.36 -1.27
C ARG A 125 -7.18 8.39 -0.45
N HIS A 126 -7.20 8.94 0.76
CA HIS A 126 -6.04 8.85 1.66
C HIS A 126 -5.62 7.38 1.83
N ARG A 127 -4.34 7.16 2.04
CA ARG A 127 -3.74 5.83 2.02
C ARG A 127 -3.14 5.51 3.37
N ILE A 128 -3.42 4.30 3.85
CA ILE A 128 -2.60 3.68 4.88
C ILE A 128 -1.69 2.68 4.19
N GLU A 129 -0.39 2.78 4.48
CA GLU A 129 0.65 1.93 3.93
C GLU A 129 0.92 0.76 4.87
N HIS A 130 1.23 -0.42 4.31
CA HIS A 130 1.60 -1.67 4.99
C HIS A 130 0.41 -2.42 5.59
N ILE A 131 -0.19 -1.91 6.68
CA ILE A 131 -1.37 -2.50 7.33
C ILE A 131 -1.14 -3.98 7.67
N GLU A 132 -0.07 -4.27 8.42
CA GLU A 132 0.32 -5.67 8.66
C GLU A 132 -0.57 -6.31 9.73
N ASP A 133 -0.80 -5.64 10.87
CA ASP A 133 -1.72 -6.12 11.91
C ASP A 133 -2.87 -5.14 12.11
N VAL A 134 -3.99 -5.40 11.43
CA VAL A 134 -5.21 -4.60 11.57
C VAL A 134 -6.15 -5.20 12.61
N SER A 135 -6.73 -4.36 13.47
CA SER A 135 -7.80 -4.80 14.37
C SER A 135 -9.06 -5.19 13.58
N ALA A 136 -9.76 -6.24 14.01
CA ALA A 136 -10.99 -6.67 13.34
C ALA A 136 -12.07 -5.57 13.28
N ALA A 137 -12.10 -4.69 14.29
CA ALA A 137 -13.05 -3.57 14.35
C ALA A 137 -12.75 -2.47 13.31
N ASP A 138 -11.50 -2.36 12.86
CA ASP A 138 -11.06 -1.31 11.93
C ASP A 138 -11.16 -1.75 10.46
N ILE A 139 -11.24 -3.05 10.16
CA ILE A 139 -11.36 -3.59 8.78
C ILE A 139 -12.51 -2.92 7.99
N PRO A 140 -13.75 -2.81 8.51
CA PRO A 140 -14.84 -2.19 7.76
C PRO A 140 -14.69 -0.68 7.55
N ARG A 141 -13.77 -0.02 8.27
CA ARG A 141 -13.57 1.43 8.15
C ARG A 141 -12.91 1.80 6.83
N PHE A 142 -12.08 0.93 6.25
CA PHE A 142 -11.48 1.16 4.93
C PHE A 142 -12.53 1.42 3.86
N GLY A 143 -13.55 0.56 3.78
CA GLY A 143 -14.67 0.74 2.85
C GLY A 143 -15.56 1.94 3.19
N LYS A 144 -15.91 2.12 4.47
CA LYS A 144 -16.79 3.23 4.92
C LYS A 144 -16.18 4.61 4.68
N LEU A 145 -14.88 4.75 4.89
CA LEU A 145 -14.16 6.03 4.79
C LEU A 145 -13.59 6.26 3.37
N GLY A 146 -13.61 5.24 2.50
CA GLY A 146 -12.94 5.31 1.20
C GLY A 146 -11.41 5.45 1.30
N VAL A 147 -10.84 4.91 2.39
CA VAL A 147 -9.39 4.88 2.61
C VAL A 147 -8.79 3.72 1.82
N ILE A 148 -7.73 4.00 1.09
CA ILE A 148 -7.01 3.00 0.31
C ILE A 148 -6.10 2.20 1.24
N ALA A 149 -6.25 0.89 1.18
CA ALA A 149 -5.30 -0.03 1.80
C ALA A 149 -4.14 -0.28 0.81
N SER A 150 -3.04 0.45 1.00
CA SER A 150 -1.84 0.33 0.17
C SER A 150 -0.85 -0.65 0.77
N MET A 151 -0.80 -1.86 0.23
CA MET A 151 -0.16 -3.00 0.87
C MET A 151 0.89 -3.63 -0.04
N GLN A 152 1.86 -4.31 0.55
CA GLN A 152 2.95 -4.96 -0.17
C GLN A 152 2.80 -6.47 -0.05
N PRO A 153 2.23 -7.16 -1.07
CA PRO A 153 2.02 -8.60 -1.00
C PRO A 153 3.23 -9.42 -0.56
N LEU A 154 4.41 -9.05 -1.04
CA LEU A 154 5.64 -9.79 -0.72
C LEU A 154 6.15 -9.55 0.72
N HIS A 155 5.58 -8.61 1.49
CA HIS A 155 5.86 -8.52 2.93
C HIS A 155 5.18 -9.67 3.70
N ALA A 156 4.05 -10.20 3.21
CA ALA A 156 3.39 -11.36 3.81
C ALA A 156 4.01 -12.71 3.38
N TYR A 157 5.26 -12.68 2.91
CA TYR A 157 5.96 -13.88 2.48
C TYR A 157 6.24 -14.76 3.70
N PRO A 158 5.73 -16.00 3.76
CA PRO A 158 5.76 -16.81 4.97
C PRO A 158 7.11 -17.50 5.16
N ASP A 159 8.17 -16.70 5.27
CA ASP A 159 9.52 -17.13 5.59
C ASP A 159 9.77 -17.15 7.10
N ASN A 160 11.04 -17.24 7.50
CA ASN A 160 11.40 -17.24 8.91
C ASN A 160 11.12 -15.92 9.61
N ASP A 161 11.25 -14.78 8.93
CA ASP A 161 11.02 -13.47 9.54
C ASP A 161 9.52 -13.36 9.88
N THR A 162 8.65 -13.70 8.93
CA THR A 162 7.20 -13.71 9.17
C THR A 162 6.76 -14.78 10.17
N LEU A 163 7.17 -16.04 9.98
CA LEU A 163 6.63 -17.16 10.76
C LEU A 163 7.28 -17.35 12.12
N LYS A 164 8.51 -16.86 12.32
CA LYS A 164 9.29 -17.05 13.56
C LYS A 164 9.61 -15.77 14.29
N SER A 165 9.38 -14.59 13.71
CA SER A 165 9.47 -13.30 14.41
C SER A 165 8.12 -12.59 14.41
N TRP A 166 7.61 -12.17 13.26
CA TRP A 166 6.40 -11.35 13.19
C TRP A 166 5.19 -11.99 13.87
N ALA A 167 4.86 -13.24 13.51
CA ALA A 167 3.68 -13.92 14.04
C ALA A 167 3.78 -14.27 15.53
N PRO A 168 4.92 -14.79 16.05
CA PRO A 168 5.10 -14.96 17.49
C PRO A 168 5.03 -13.65 18.29
N ASN A 169 5.58 -12.55 17.77
CA ASN A 169 5.60 -11.25 18.45
C ASN A 169 4.18 -10.76 18.79
N ILE A 170 3.21 -10.94 17.88
CA ILE A 170 1.82 -10.51 18.11
C ILE A 170 0.89 -11.65 18.56
N GLY A 171 1.37 -12.89 18.59
CA GLY A 171 0.60 -14.03 19.05
C GLY A 171 -0.47 -14.52 18.06
N PRO A 172 -1.01 -15.73 18.30
CA PRO A 172 -1.77 -16.47 17.30
C PRO A 172 -3.09 -15.81 16.90
N GLU A 173 -3.75 -15.08 17.81
CA GLU A 173 -5.03 -14.42 17.54
C GLU A 173 -4.89 -13.24 16.57
N ARG A 174 -3.92 -12.34 16.81
CA ARG A 174 -3.65 -11.20 15.94
C ARG A 174 -3.02 -11.65 14.62
N ALA A 175 -2.12 -12.63 14.69
CA ALA A 175 -1.51 -13.21 13.50
C ALA A 175 -2.53 -13.74 12.48
N GLN A 176 -3.74 -14.19 12.88
CA GLN A 176 -4.78 -14.59 11.91
C GLN A 176 -5.27 -13.45 11.00
N ARG A 177 -4.90 -12.20 11.26
CA ARG A 177 -5.25 -11.02 10.45
C ARG A 177 -4.03 -10.38 9.79
N GLY A 178 -2.90 -11.08 9.75
CA GLY A 178 -1.69 -10.60 9.08
C GLY A 178 -1.96 -10.30 7.61
N TRP A 179 -1.77 -9.06 7.18
CA TRP A 179 -2.07 -8.58 5.83
C TRP A 179 -3.47 -9.03 5.34
N ALA A 180 -4.52 -8.55 6.01
CA ALA A 180 -5.91 -8.96 5.82
C ALA A 180 -6.56 -8.48 4.50
N TRP A 181 -5.98 -8.82 3.35
CA TRP A 181 -6.42 -8.37 2.03
C TRP A 181 -7.86 -8.75 1.71
N HIS A 182 -8.21 -10.04 1.87
CA HIS A 182 -9.54 -10.53 1.54
C HIS A 182 -10.57 -9.88 2.45
N SER A 183 -10.30 -9.80 3.75
CA SER A 183 -11.21 -9.20 4.71
C SER A 183 -11.45 -7.70 4.43
N ILE A 184 -10.40 -6.94 4.10
CA ILE A 184 -10.54 -5.52 3.71
C ILE A 184 -11.36 -5.38 2.42
N GLN A 185 -11.06 -6.18 1.39
CA GLN A 185 -11.79 -6.16 0.13
C GLN A 185 -13.27 -6.55 0.32
N ALA A 186 -13.55 -7.60 1.11
CA ALA A 186 -14.90 -8.07 1.40
C ALA A 186 -15.73 -7.04 2.18
N ALA A 187 -15.07 -6.19 2.98
CA ALA A 187 -15.70 -5.09 3.68
C ALA A 187 -15.83 -3.80 2.85
N GLY A 188 -15.56 -3.86 1.53
CA GLY A 188 -15.68 -2.75 0.60
C GLY A 188 -14.45 -1.83 0.51
N GLY A 189 -13.35 -2.20 1.15
CA GLY A 189 -12.07 -1.48 1.03
C GLY A 189 -11.41 -1.70 -0.33
N VAL A 190 -10.63 -0.71 -0.78
CA VAL A 190 -9.86 -0.78 -2.03
C VAL A 190 -8.41 -1.12 -1.72
N LEU A 191 -7.92 -2.23 -2.26
CA LEU A 191 -6.52 -2.64 -2.17
C LEU A 191 -5.71 -2.03 -3.32
N ALA A 192 -4.63 -1.32 -3.01
CA ALA A 192 -3.60 -0.93 -3.97
C ALA A 192 -2.28 -1.62 -3.60
N PHE A 193 -1.58 -2.20 -4.56
CA PHE A 193 -0.35 -2.94 -4.30
C PHE A 193 0.91 -2.26 -4.78
N GLY A 194 1.98 -2.45 -4.01
CA GLY A 194 3.33 -1.95 -4.30
C GLY A 194 4.40 -2.89 -3.76
N SER A 195 5.66 -2.49 -3.88
CA SER A 195 6.80 -3.28 -3.42
C SER A 195 7.58 -2.67 -2.26
N ASP A 196 7.34 -1.40 -1.90
CA ASP A 196 8.18 -0.69 -0.92
C ASP A 196 9.70 -0.84 -1.18
N TRP A 197 10.08 -0.80 -2.46
CA TRP A 197 11.48 -0.96 -2.85
C TRP A 197 12.34 0.15 -2.19
N PRO A 198 13.51 -0.18 -1.61
CA PRO A 198 14.26 -1.42 -1.80
C PRO A 198 14.07 -2.52 -0.74
N VAL A 199 13.04 -2.44 0.13
CA VAL A 199 12.81 -3.46 1.17
C VAL A 199 12.61 -4.85 0.54
N VAL A 200 11.75 -4.93 -0.47
CA VAL A 200 11.65 -6.12 -1.34
C VAL A 200 11.84 -5.75 -2.82
N THR A 201 11.91 -6.78 -3.68
CA THR A 201 12.15 -6.62 -5.11
C THR A 201 11.08 -5.77 -5.80
N LEU A 202 11.48 -5.01 -6.83
CA LEU A 202 10.54 -4.30 -7.72
C LEU A 202 9.64 -5.24 -8.51
N SER A 203 10.05 -6.51 -8.68
CA SER A 203 9.27 -7.46 -9.47
C SER A 203 7.98 -7.86 -8.73
N PRO A 204 6.79 -7.71 -9.35
CA PRO A 204 5.54 -8.01 -8.68
C PRO A 204 5.24 -9.51 -8.61
N TRP A 205 5.94 -10.35 -9.37
CA TRP A 205 5.51 -11.73 -9.63
C TRP A 205 5.48 -12.61 -8.38
N ALA A 206 6.52 -12.53 -7.54
CA ALA A 206 6.54 -13.24 -6.26
C ALA A 206 5.43 -12.74 -5.31
N GLY A 207 5.18 -11.42 -5.30
CA GLY A 207 4.09 -10.81 -4.54
C GLY A 207 2.72 -11.26 -5.03
N ILE A 208 2.49 -11.33 -6.35
CA ILE A 208 1.22 -11.82 -6.93
C ILE A 208 1.03 -13.30 -6.58
N GLN A 209 2.07 -14.12 -6.70
CA GLN A 209 2.01 -15.52 -6.29
C GLN A 209 1.65 -15.63 -4.80
N ASN A 210 2.31 -14.86 -3.93
CA ASN A 210 2.02 -14.86 -2.50
C ASN A 210 0.59 -14.36 -2.19
N ALA A 211 0.07 -13.35 -2.89
CA ALA A 211 -1.31 -12.88 -2.71
C ALA A 211 -2.36 -13.97 -3.02
N VAL A 212 -2.09 -14.83 -4.01
CA VAL A 212 -3.00 -15.90 -4.44
C VAL A 212 -2.82 -17.17 -3.61
N THR A 213 -1.59 -17.49 -3.22
CA THR A 213 -1.25 -18.78 -2.59
C THR A 213 -1.05 -18.67 -1.08
N ARG A 214 -0.64 -17.51 -0.57
CA ARG A 214 -0.10 -17.31 0.79
C ARG A 214 1.03 -18.28 1.13
N GLU A 215 1.77 -18.70 0.11
CA GLU A 215 2.92 -19.60 0.19
C GLU A 215 4.19 -18.82 -0.20
N THR A 216 5.35 -19.39 0.11
CA THR A 216 6.62 -19.03 -0.48
C THR A 216 6.64 -19.40 -1.96
N THR A 217 7.65 -18.96 -2.71
CA THR A 217 7.86 -19.39 -4.10
C THR A 217 8.16 -20.88 -4.21
N GLU A 218 8.59 -21.50 -3.11
CA GLU A 218 8.84 -22.94 -2.98
C GLU A 218 7.58 -23.74 -2.57
N GLY A 219 6.47 -23.06 -2.27
CA GLY A 219 5.19 -23.70 -1.92
C GLY A 219 5.00 -24.00 -0.43
N GLU A 220 5.73 -23.32 0.45
CA GLU A 220 5.63 -23.49 1.91
C GLU A 220 4.98 -22.29 2.62
N PRO A 221 4.31 -22.47 3.77
CA PRO A 221 3.83 -23.74 4.27
C PRO A 221 2.75 -24.29 3.32
N LYS A 222 2.73 -25.62 3.12
CA LYS A 222 1.67 -26.25 2.29
C LYS A 222 0.28 -25.80 2.70
N GLY A 223 -0.50 -25.33 1.74
CA GLY A 223 -1.86 -24.85 1.99
C GLY A 223 -1.92 -23.37 2.39
N GLY A 224 -0.78 -22.68 2.48
CA GLY A 224 -0.65 -21.25 2.69
C GLY A 224 -0.82 -20.81 4.15
N TRP A 225 -0.10 -19.78 4.55
CA TRP A 225 -0.25 -19.15 5.85
C TRP A 225 -1.46 -18.21 5.85
N ILE A 226 -2.44 -18.46 6.72
CA ILE A 226 -3.72 -17.72 6.77
C ILE A 226 -4.41 -17.75 5.38
N PRO A 227 -4.83 -18.93 4.91
CA PRO A 227 -5.38 -19.09 3.57
C PRO A 227 -6.72 -18.37 3.35
N SER A 228 -7.40 -17.97 4.43
CA SER A 228 -8.62 -17.14 4.38
C SER A 228 -8.37 -15.73 3.83
N GLU A 229 -7.13 -15.24 3.87
CA GLU A 229 -6.75 -13.92 3.36
C GLU A 229 -6.21 -13.95 1.91
N ARG A 230 -6.29 -15.11 1.24
CA ARG A 230 -6.01 -15.19 -0.20
C ARG A 230 -6.99 -14.34 -1.00
N ILE A 231 -6.47 -13.75 -2.07
CA ILE A 231 -7.31 -13.08 -3.08
C ILE A 231 -7.17 -13.78 -4.43
N THR A 232 -8.10 -13.49 -5.34
CA THR A 232 -8.04 -14.04 -6.70
C THR A 232 -6.88 -13.43 -7.48
N LEU A 233 -6.38 -14.15 -8.49
CA LEU A 233 -5.37 -13.59 -9.40
C LEU A 233 -5.84 -12.30 -10.07
N ALA A 234 -7.12 -12.23 -10.46
CA ALA A 234 -7.70 -11.04 -11.06
C ALA A 234 -7.68 -9.85 -10.09
N ASP A 235 -7.99 -10.07 -8.82
CA ASP A 235 -7.92 -9.02 -7.80
C ASP A 235 -6.48 -8.60 -7.51
N ALA A 236 -5.53 -9.54 -7.49
CA ALA A 236 -4.12 -9.23 -7.33
C ALA A 236 -3.57 -8.36 -8.47
N ILE A 237 -3.90 -8.69 -9.72
CA ILE A 237 -3.56 -7.86 -10.89
C ILE A 237 -4.22 -6.49 -10.79
N ARG A 238 -5.51 -6.43 -10.40
CA ARG A 238 -6.23 -5.17 -10.21
C ARG A 238 -5.57 -4.29 -9.15
N GLY A 239 -5.10 -4.87 -8.05
CA GLY A 239 -4.34 -4.21 -6.99
C GLY A 239 -3.08 -3.51 -7.51
N TYR A 240 -2.32 -4.18 -8.39
CA TYR A 240 -1.10 -3.64 -9.00
C TYR A 240 -1.35 -2.72 -10.22
N THR A 241 -2.58 -2.62 -10.72
CA THR A 241 -2.88 -1.87 -11.95
C THR A 241 -3.98 -0.84 -11.71
N LEU A 242 -5.24 -1.20 -11.96
CA LEU A 242 -6.38 -0.28 -11.90
C LEU A 242 -6.56 0.36 -10.52
N ASN A 243 -6.42 -0.40 -9.43
CA ASN A 243 -6.57 0.15 -8.09
C ASN A 243 -5.39 1.03 -7.69
N ALA A 244 -4.17 0.72 -8.14
CA ALA A 244 -3.02 1.60 -7.96
C ALA A 244 -3.22 2.93 -8.71
N ALA A 245 -3.76 2.88 -9.94
CA ALA A 245 -4.14 4.08 -10.68
C ALA A 245 -5.27 4.85 -9.96
N PHE A 246 -6.29 4.15 -9.45
CA PHE A 246 -7.38 4.75 -8.66
C PHE A 246 -6.86 5.44 -7.40
N ALA A 247 -5.94 4.80 -6.67
CA ALA A 247 -5.31 5.38 -5.49
C ALA A 247 -4.54 6.67 -5.80
N GLY A 248 -4.02 6.82 -7.02
CA GLY A 248 -3.34 8.03 -7.50
C GLY A 248 -4.22 9.01 -8.26
N HIS A 249 -5.55 8.82 -8.33
CA HIS A 249 -6.49 9.61 -9.15
C HIS A 249 -6.21 9.58 -10.66
N ARG A 250 -5.68 8.46 -11.16
CA ARG A 250 -5.28 8.24 -12.56
C ARG A 250 -6.08 7.15 -13.27
N GLU A 251 -7.12 6.60 -12.64
CA GLU A 251 -7.92 5.50 -13.19
C GLU A 251 -8.59 5.82 -14.55
N LYS A 252 -8.80 7.11 -14.86
CA LYS A 252 -9.38 7.56 -16.13
C LYS A 252 -8.38 7.52 -17.28
N THR A 253 -7.08 7.53 -16.99
CA THR A 253 -6.01 7.57 -17.99
C THR A 253 -5.14 6.32 -17.96
N GLU A 254 -5.12 5.56 -16.86
CA GLU A 254 -4.19 4.45 -16.61
C GLU A 254 -4.89 3.23 -15.96
N GLY A 255 -4.10 2.16 -15.80
CA GLY A 255 -4.48 0.99 -15.01
C GLY A 255 -5.31 -0.07 -15.75
N SER A 256 -5.82 0.24 -16.95
CA SER A 256 -6.43 -0.75 -17.85
C SER A 256 -6.21 -0.40 -19.34
N LEU A 257 -6.35 -1.40 -20.21
CA LEU A 257 -6.23 -1.25 -21.65
C LEU A 257 -7.62 -1.05 -22.27
N GLU A 258 -8.04 0.22 -22.31
CA GLU A 258 -9.33 0.67 -22.84
C GLU A 258 -9.12 1.84 -23.79
N GLN A 259 -10.05 2.02 -24.74
CA GLN A 259 -10.00 3.16 -25.65
C GLN A 259 -10.04 4.48 -24.85
N GLY A 260 -9.10 5.38 -25.14
CA GLY A 260 -8.96 6.67 -24.46
C GLY A 260 -7.94 6.69 -23.31
N LYS A 261 -7.46 5.52 -22.85
CA LYS A 261 -6.39 5.42 -21.85
C LYS A 261 -5.01 5.34 -22.49
N LEU A 262 -3.98 5.55 -21.68
CA LEU A 262 -2.58 5.42 -22.06
C LEU A 262 -2.26 3.97 -22.40
N ALA A 263 -1.46 3.78 -23.47
CA ALA A 263 -0.91 2.48 -23.84
C ALA A 263 0.26 2.12 -22.92
N ASP A 264 -0.05 1.86 -21.65
CA ASP A 264 0.85 1.33 -20.63
C ASP A 264 0.63 -0.16 -20.50
N LEU A 265 1.55 -0.97 -21.01
CA LEU A 265 1.42 -2.43 -20.99
C LEU A 265 2.75 -3.13 -20.89
N ILE A 266 2.67 -4.39 -20.48
CA ILE A 266 3.76 -5.33 -20.53
C ILE A 266 3.37 -6.56 -21.34
N VAL A 267 4.34 -7.18 -21.99
CA VAL A 267 4.22 -8.55 -22.50
C VAL A 267 5.05 -9.45 -21.60
N ILE A 268 4.49 -10.58 -21.20
CA ILE A 268 5.10 -11.49 -20.23
C ILE A 268 5.32 -12.88 -20.83
N SER A 269 6.26 -13.63 -20.27
CA SER A 269 6.73 -14.91 -20.82
C SER A 269 5.73 -16.06 -20.77
N GLN A 270 4.62 -15.92 -20.04
CA GLN A 270 3.61 -16.96 -19.87
C GLN A 270 2.23 -16.36 -19.58
N ASP A 271 1.18 -17.12 -19.89
CA ASP A 271 -0.19 -16.78 -19.52
C ASP A 271 -0.45 -17.18 -18.06
N ILE A 272 -0.37 -16.19 -17.16
CA ILE A 272 -0.51 -16.39 -15.71
C ILE A 272 -1.91 -16.90 -15.29
N PHE A 273 -2.92 -16.84 -16.15
CA PHE A 273 -4.25 -17.39 -15.87
C PHE A 273 -4.38 -18.88 -16.22
N LYS A 274 -3.38 -19.46 -16.90
CA LYS A 274 -3.41 -20.87 -17.34
C LYS A 274 -2.41 -21.79 -16.64
N VAL A 275 -1.38 -21.21 -16.02
CA VAL A 275 -0.37 -21.97 -15.27
C VAL A 275 -0.85 -22.25 -13.84
N ASP A 276 -0.18 -23.19 -13.16
CA ASP A 276 -0.36 -23.35 -11.71
C ASP A 276 -0.01 -22.01 -11.01
N PRO A 277 -0.80 -21.52 -10.04
CA PRO A 277 -0.48 -20.32 -9.29
C PRO A 277 0.94 -20.29 -8.70
N ARG A 278 1.54 -21.46 -8.41
CA ARG A 278 2.92 -21.59 -7.90
C ARG A 278 4.00 -21.32 -8.95
N GLU A 279 3.63 -21.21 -10.22
CA GLU A 279 4.54 -20.87 -11.32
C GLU A 279 4.50 -19.38 -11.67
N ILE A 280 3.58 -18.60 -11.08
CA ILE A 280 3.40 -17.17 -11.38
C ILE A 280 4.68 -16.38 -11.08
N GLY A 281 5.37 -16.69 -9.97
CA GLY A 281 6.61 -16.03 -9.54
C GLY A 281 7.77 -16.16 -10.56
N LYS A 282 7.70 -17.13 -11.48
CA LYS A 282 8.71 -17.35 -12.52
C LYS A 282 8.48 -16.53 -13.78
N SER A 283 7.40 -15.75 -13.83
CA SER A 283 7.06 -14.89 -14.98
C SER A 283 8.16 -13.86 -15.24
N LYS A 284 8.43 -13.59 -16.51
CA LYS A 284 9.40 -12.56 -16.94
C LYS A 284 8.70 -11.52 -17.79
N VAL A 285 9.07 -10.25 -17.62
CA VAL A 285 8.66 -9.18 -18.53
C VAL A 285 9.53 -9.26 -19.78
N LEU A 286 8.91 -9.33 -20.95
CA LEU A 286 9.57 -9.40 -22.25
C LEU A 286 9.55 -8.06 -22.99
N LEU A 287 8.52 -7.25 -22.77
CA LEU A 287 8.35 -5.92 -23.35
C LEU A 287 7.68 -5.01 -22.31
N THR A 288 8.09 -3.75 -22.22
CA THR A 288 7.37 -2.69 -21.51
C THR A 288 7.12 -1.53 -22.44
N VAL A 289 5.87 -1.09 -22.51
CA VAL A 289 5.42 0.09 -23.23
C VAL A 289 4.85 1.08 -22.21
N VAL A 290 5.26 2.34 -22.31
CA VAL A 290 4.80 3.44 -21.45
C VAL A 290 4.37 4.59 -22.34
N GLY A 291 3.09 4.95 -22.29
CA GLY A 291 2.48 5.99 -23.12
C GLY A 291 2.61 5.70 -24.61
N GLY A 292 2.57 4.42 -25.01
CA GLY A 292 2.75 4.00 -26.41
C GLY A 292 4.20 3.91 -26.88
N ARG A 293 5.19 4.24 -26.03
CA ARG A 293 6.61 4.09 -26.35
C ARG A 293 7.20 2.84 -25.72
N VAL A 294 7.90 2.02 -26.50
CA VAL A 294 8.71 0.91 -25.97
C VAL A 294 9.86 1.48 -25.14
N VAL A 295 9.89 1.14 -23.85
CA VAL A 295 10.95 1.56 -22.90
C VAL A 295 11.83 0.39 -22.45
N TYR A 296 11.37 -0.84 -22.66
CA TYR A 296 12.13 -2.05 -22.39
C TYR A 296 11.77 -3.13 -23.40
N LYS A 297 12.77 -3.86 -23.88
CA LYS A 297 12.63 -5.05 -24.70
C LYS A 297 13.68 -6.06 -24.25
N SER A 298 13.25 -7.25 -23.83
CA SER A 298 14.16 -8.34 -23.49
C SER A 298 14.79 -8.92 -24.75
N ALA A 299 15.95 -9.57 -24.63
CA ALA A 299 16.58 -10.27 -25.76
C ALA A 299 15.74 -11.43 -26.32
N ALA A 300 14.77 -11.94 -25.53
CA ALA A 300 13.92 -13.06 -25.90
C ALA A 300 12.59 -12.65 -26.59
N PHE A 301 12.35 -11.35 -26.79
CA PHE A 301 11.17 -10.83 -27.50
C PHE A 301 11.47 -10.58 -28.98
#